data_AF-A0A2D7WR20-F1
#
_entry.id   AF-A0A2D7WR20-F1
#
_cell.length_a   1.000
_cell.length_b   1.000
_cell.length_c   1.000
_cell.angle_alpha   90.00
_cell.angle_beta   90.00
_cell.angle_gamma   90.00
#
_symmetry.space_group_name_H-M   'P 1'
#
loop_
_entity.id
_entity.type
_entity.pdbx_description
1 polymer ?
#
loop_
_entity_poly.entity_id
_entity_poly.type
_entity_poly.pdbx_seq_one_letter_code
_entity_poly.pdbx_strand_id
1 'polypeptide(L)' 'MKELVMEDKKPNPLLSVEEFKKKHRPPINIRWAIQKSYCEMVESGALLRYGRKILIDPDAFWVWLREKGREDA' A
#
# COMPACT_ATOMS: atom_id res chain seq x y z
N MET A 1 12.31 -10.94 -31.57
CA MET A 1 11.45 -10.17 -30.64
C MET A 1 11.35 -11.01 -29.38
N LYS A 2 11.90 -10.58 -28.24
CA LYS A 2 11.78 -11.34 -26.98
C LYS A 2 10.35 -11.19 -26.48
N GLU A 3 9.60 -12.28 -26.41
CA GLU A 3 8.34 -12.33 -25.69
C GLU A 3 8.63 -12.02 -24.21
N LEU A 4 8.17 -10.85 -23.75
CA LEU A 4 8.05 -10.56 -22.34
C LEU A 4 6.93 -11.45 -21.82
N VAL A 5 7.30 -12.58 -21.23
CA VAL A 5 6.41 -13.39 -20.40
C VAL A 5 5.97 -12.46 -19.27
N MET A 6 4.77 -11.88 -19.42
CA MET A 6 4.10 -11.22 -18.30
C MET A 6 3.73 -12.36 -17.36
N GLU A 7 4.57 -12.55 -16.35
CA GLU A 7 4.28 -13.43 -15.23
C GLU A 7 2.92 -13.00 -14.69
N ASP A 8 1.92 -13.88 -14.82
CA ASP A 8 0.54 -13.67 -14.38
C ASP A 8 0.56 -13.65 -12.84
N LYS A 9 1.10 -12.56 -12.29
CA LYS A 9 1.20 -12.33 -10.85
C LYS A 9 -0.25 -12.25 -10.38
N LYS A 10 -0.70 -13.32 -9.75
CA LYS A 10 -1.96 -13.33 -8.99
C LYS A 10 -2.02 -12.02 -8.20
N PRO A 11 -3.06 -11.20 -8.42
CA PRO A 11 -3.16 -9.91 -7.74
C PRO A 11 -3.10 -10.17 -6.24
N ASN A 12 -2.18 -9.45 -5.58
CA ASN A 12 -2.03 -9.54 -4.13
C ASN A 12 -3.39 -9.11 -3.53
N PRO A 13 -3.99 -9.89 -2.63
CA PRO A 13 -5.29 -9.52 -2.10
C PRO A 13 -5.18 -8.21 -1.34
N LEU A 14 -6.13 -7.30 -1.58
CA LEU A 14 -6.29 -6.10 -0.76
C LEU A 14 -6.57 -6.52 0.68
N LEU A 15 -5.84 -5.94 1.62
CA LEU A 15 -5.89 -6.31 3.03
C LEU A 15 -6.57 -5.21 3.85
N SER A 16 -7.35 -5.59 4.86
CA SER A 16 -7.72 -4.62 5.89
C SER A 16 -6.47 -4.11 6.63
N VAL A 17 -6.58 -2.95 7.28
CA VAL A 17 -5.49 -2.37 8.08
C VAL A 17 -4.94 -3.37 9.12
N GLU A 18 -5.79 -4.14 9.78
CA GLU A 18 -5.36 -5.10 10.80
C GLU A 18 -4.69 -6.34 10.19
N GLU A 19 -5.20 -6.86 9.08
CA GLU A 19 -4.56 -7.97 8.36
C GLU A 19 -3.20 -7.57 7.82
N PHE A 20 -3.10 -6.38 7.22
CA PHE A 20 -1.85 -5.85 6.70
C PHE A 20 -0.82 -5.71 7.83
N LYS A 21 -1.19 -5.10 8.98
CA LYS A 21 -0.32 -4.99 10.16
C LYS A 21 0.19 -6.37 10.64
N LYS A 22 -0.71 -7.35 10.73
CA LYS A 22 -0.38 -8.69 11.22
C LYS A 22 0.57 -9.42 10.28
N LYS A 23 0.33 -9.34 8.96
CA LYS A 23 1.07 -10.06 7.93
C LYS A 23 2.40 -9.41 7.58
N HIS A 24 2.42 -8.08 7.46
CA HIS A 24 3.56 -7.34 6.91
C HIS A 24 4.40 -6.60 7.95
N ARG A 25 3.88 -6.39 9.17
CA ARG A 25 4.59 -5.73 10.30
C ARG A 25 5.39 -4.50 9.86
N PRO A 26 4.73 -3.48 9.27
CA PRO A 26 5.45 -2.35 8.72
C PRO A 26 6.19 -1.57 9.80
N PRO A 27 7.30 -0.90 9.44
CA PRO A 27 8.16 -0.20 10.40
C PRO A 27 7.56 1.12 10.90
N ILE A 28 6.32 1.43 10.55
CA ILE A 28 5.63 2.67 10.90
C ILE A 28 4.26 2.41 11.52
N ASN A 29 3.75 3.40 12.26
CA ASN A 29 2.37 3.37 12.74
C ASN A 29 1.40 3.68 11.58
N ILE A 30 0.78 2.64 11.02
CA ILE A 30 -0.14 2.79 9.88
C ILE A 30 -1.31 3.72 10.20
N ARG A 31 -1.91 3.64 11.40
CA ARG A 31 -3.08 4.47 11.72
C ARG A 31 -2.73 5.95 11.66
N TRP A 32 -1.54 6.30 12.13
CA TRP A 32 -1.03 7.66 12.05
C TRP A 32 -0.73 8.07 10.60
N ALA A 33 -0.09 7.20 9.82
CA ALA A 33 0.19 7.45 8.41
C ALA A 33 -1.09 7.70 7.59
N ILE A 34 -2.11 6.85 7.76
CA ILE A 34 -3.42 7.02 7.11
C ILE A 34 -4.04 8.36 7.52
N GLN A 35 -3.93 8.75 8.79
CA GLN A 35 -4.50 10.02 9.26
C GLN A 35 -3.80 11.24 8.65
N LYS A 36 -2.48 11.18 8.43
CA LYS A 36 -1.67 12.32 7.98
C LYS A 36 -1.55 12.42 6.46
N SER A 37 -1.45 11.28 5.79
CA SER A 37 -1.17 11.18 4.35
C SER A 37 -2.31 10.51 3.59
N TYR A 38 -3.54 10.62 4.09
CA TYR A 38 -4.71 9.94 3.50
C TYR A 38 -4.80 10.14 1.98
N CYS A 39 -4.78 11.39 1.52
CA CYS A 39 -4.93 11.72 0.10
C CYS A 39 -3.77 11.13 -0.73
N GLU A 40 -2.53 11.34 -0.30
CA GLU A 40 -1.33 10.81 -0.98
C GLU A 40 -1.35 9.26 -1.08
N MET A 41 -1.77 8.59 0.00
CA MET A 41 -1.89 7.13 0.01
C MET A 41 -3.00 6.63 -0.92
N VAL A 42 -4.08 7.39 -1.09
CA VAL A 42 -5.15 7.06 -2.05
C VAL A 42 -4.67 7.31 -3.49
N GLU A 43 -4.02 8.44 -3.75
CA GLU A 43 -3.50 8.82 -5.07
C GLU A 43 -2.44 7.84 -5.58
N SER A 44 -1.57 7.36 -4.69
CA SER A 44 -0.57 6.32 -5.00
C SER A 44 -1.16 4.91 -5.15
N GLY A 45 -2.45 4.70 -4.86
CA GLY A 45 -3.09 3.39 -4.87
C GLY A 45 -2.74 2.50 -3.67
N ALA A 46 -1.89 2.96 -2.74
CA ALA A 46 -1.56 2.23 -1.51
C ALA A 46 -2.79 1.99 -0.62
N LEU A 47 -3.76 2.90 -0.66
CA LEU A 47 -4.96 2.86 0.17
C LEU A 47 -6.22 2.98 -0.70
N LEU A 48 -7.14 2.03 -0.52
CA LEU A 48 -8.43 2.03 -1.20
C LEU A 48 -9.56 2.15 -0.18
N ARG A 49 -10.53 3.00 -0.48
CA ARG A 49 -11.74 3.14 0.34
C ARG A 49 -12.90 2.43 -0.34
N TYR A 50 -13.46 1.43 0.35
CA TYR A 50 -14.69 0.75 -0.07
C TYR A 50 -15.79 1.02 0.96
N GLY A 51 -16.59 2.05 0.71
CA GLY A 51 -17.57 2.56 1.67
C GLY A 51 -16.91 3.05 2.97
N ARG A 52 -17.16 2.34 4.08
CA ARG A 52 -16.54 2.61 5.39
C ARG A 52 -15.25 1.83 5.62
N LYS A 53 -14.92 0.87 4.76
CA LYS A 53 -13.73 0.04 4.89
C LYS A 53 -12.53 0.72 4.23
N ILE A 54 -11.39 0.64 4.91
CA ILE A 54 -10.08 0.98 4.38
C ILE A 54 -9.36 -0.33 4.08
N LEU A 55 -8.90 -0.45 2.84
CA LEU A 55 -8.11 -1.55 2.33
C LEU A 55 -6.74 -1.03 1.90
N ILE A 56 -5.73 -1.86 2.02
CA ILE A 56 -4.35 -1.56 1.68
C ILE A 56 -3.93 -2.52 0.58
N ASP A 57 -3.42 -1.96 -0.52
CA ASP A 57 -2.65 -2.74 -1.49
C ASP A 57 -1.22 -2.88 -0.96
N PRO A 58 -0.75 -4.11 -0.68
CA PRO A 58 0.54 -4.29 -0.06
C PRO A 58 1.71 -3.79 -0.91
N ASP A 59 1.65 -3.99 -2.22
CA ASP A 59 2.77 -3.69 -3.11
C ASP A 59 2.86 -2.18 -3.32
N ALA A 60 1.73 -1.51 -3.57
CA ALA A 60 1.68 -0.05 -3.68
C ALA A 60 2.03 0.65 -2.36
N PHE A 61 1.65 0.08 -1.20
CA PHE A 61 2.03 0.63 0.10
C PHE A 61 3.55 0.73 0.30
N TRP A 62 4.31 -0.29 -0.09
CA TRP A 62 5.76 -0.28 0.07
C TRP A 62 6.46 0.66 -0.90
N VAL A 63 5.89 0.86 -2.09
CA VAL A 63 6.36 1.87 -3.04
C VAL A 63 6.16 3.26 -2.44
N TRP A 64 4.93 3.57 -2.01
CA TRP A 64 4.59 4.85 -1.36
C TRP A 64 5.48 5.13 -0.14
N LEU A 65 5.67 4.15 0.75
CA LEU A 65 6.48 4.34 1.96
C LEU A 65 7.93 4.69 1.65
N ARG A 66 8.50 4.07 0.60
CA ARG A 66 9.87 4.32 0.17
C ARG A 66 10.02 5.72 -0.44
N GLU A 67 9.04 6.14 -1.22
CA GLU A 67 9.01 7.48 -1.82
C GLU A 67 8.84 8.55 -0.74
N LYS A 68 7.89 8.38 0.17
CA LYS A 68 7.67 9.30 1.28
C LYS A 68 8.91 9.48 2.16
N GLY A 69 9.59 8.38 2.49
CA GLY A 69 10.82 8.43 3.27
C GLY A 69 12.00 9.11 2.55
N ARG A 70 11.96 9.28 1.22
CA ARG A 70 12.97 10.06 0.48
C ARG A 70 12.64 11.55 0.45
N GLU A 71 11.37 11.91 0.46
CA GLU A 71 10.93 13.31 0.50
C GLU A 71 11.18 13.95 1.86
N ASP A 72 11.03 13.16 2.93
CA ASP A 72 11.19 13.63 4.32
C ASP A 72 12.67 13.66 4.80
N ALA A 73 13.62 13.14 4.00
CA ALA A 73 15.04 13.01 4.35
C ALA A 73 15.92 14.11 3.73
#